data_AF-A0A556PA13-F1
#
_entry.id   AF-A0A556PA13-F1
#
_cell.length_a   1.000
_cell.length_b   1.000
_cell.length_c   1.000
_cell.angle_alpha   90.00
_cell.angle_beta   90.00
_cell.angle_gamma   90.00
#
_symmetry.space_group_name_H-M   'P 1'
#
loop_
_entity.id
_entity.type
_entity.pdbx_description
1 polymer ?
#
loop_
_entity_poly.entity_id
_entity_poly.type
_entity_poly.pdbx_seq_one_letter_code
_entity_poly.pdbx_strand_id
1 'polypeptide(L)' 'MSKSYVAVTYDVCEHNDLYEDMNEYNLDSSVDMGKQVKRFAEQDIAPLVKVYETASSDIGELTLYKEYKFKEFECDCE' A
#
# COMPACT_ATOMS: atom_id res chain seq x y z
N MET A 1 -21.88 -1.38 -9.25
CA MET A 1 -21.26 -1.45 -7.91
C MET A 1 -19.95 -0.70 -8.00
N SER A 2 -19.76 0.30 -7.14
CA SER A 2 -18.52 1.07 -7.10
C SER A 2 -17.48 0.25 -6.37
N LYS A 3 -16.43 -0.17 -7.08
CA LYS A 3 -15.26 -0.80 -6.47
C LYS A 3 -14.49 0.28 -5.73
N SER A 4 -14.19 0.05 -4.45
CA SER A 4 -13.32 0.93 -3.68
C SER A 4 -11.93 0.30 -3.60
N TYR A 5 -10.90 1.14 -3.56
CA TYR A 5 -9.54 0.66 -3.42
C TYR A 5 -8.90 1.29 -2.18
N VAL A 6 -8.21 0.47 -1.40
CA VAL A 6 -7.47 0.89 -0.21
C VAL A 6 -6.01 0.55 -0.43
N ALA A 7 -5.13 1.54 -0.29
CA ALA A 7 -3.69 1.34 -0.28
C ALA A 7 -3.22 1.22 1.17
N VAL A 8 -2.43 0.20 1.47
CA VAL A 8 -1.80 -0.02 2.77
C VAL A 8 -0.29 0.07 2.58
N THR A 9 0.35 0.96 3.32
CA THR A 9 1.81 1.10 3.36
C THR A 9 2.39 0.09 4.35
N TYR A 10 3.52 -0.50 4.00
CA TYR A 10 4.22 -1.49 4.82
C TYR A 10 5.67 -1.08 5.01
N ASP A 11 6.11 -1.15 6.26
CA ASP A 11 7.52 -1.16 6.58
C ASP A 11 8.04 -2.60 6.39
N VAL A 12 9.10 -2.73 5.59
CA VAL A 12 9.70 -4.01 5.27
C VAL A 12 11.21 -3.89 5.44
N CYS A 13 11.73 -4.63 6.41
CA CYS A 13 13.18 -4.72 6.64
C CYS A 13 13.59 -6.18 6.65
N GLU A 14 14.27 -6.63 5.59
CA GLU A 14 14.76 -8.01 5.47
C GLU A 14 15.77 -8.37 6.58
N HIS A 15 16.52 -7.38 7.10
CA HIS A 15 17.53 -7.61 8.13
C HIS A 15 16.91 -7.97 9.49
N ASN A 16 15.74 -7.40 9.79
CA ASN A 16 15.05 -7.59 11.08
C ASN A 16 13.86 -8.55 10.98
N ASP A 17 13.65 -9.19 9.82
CA ASP A 17 12.44 -9.98 9.51
C ASP A 17 11.15 -9.17 9.79
N LEU A 18 11.21 -7.85 9.53
CA LEU A 18 10.14 -6.92 9.86
C LEU A 18 9.21 -6.76 8.67
N TYR A 19 7.93 -7.01 8.90
CA TYR A 19 6.85 -6.82 7.93
C TYR A 19 5.63 -6.29 8.68
N GLU A 20 5.51 -4.97 8.76
CA GLU A 20 4.47 -4.31 9.55
C GLU A 20 3.62 -3.38 8.67
N ASP A 21 2.29 -3.45 8.83
CA ASP A 21 1.38 -2.46 8.26
C ASP A 21 1.54 -1.12 8.99
N MET A 22 1.64 -0.03 8.21
CA MET A 22 1.84 1.32 8.76
C MET A 22 0.54 2.12 8.73
N ASN A 23 0.05 2.46 7.53
CA ASN A 23 -1.15 3.27 7.36
C ASN A 23 -2.02 2.75 6.21
N GLU A 24 -3.31 3.07 6.30
CA GLU A 24 -4.30 2.76 5.29
C GLU A 24 -4.84 4.04 4.65
N TYR A 25 -4.90 4.05 3.32
CA TYR A 25 -5.34 5.19 2.51
C TYR A 25 -6.43 4.78 1.52
N ASN A 26 -7.53 5.51 1.49
CA ASN A 26 -8.52 5.34 0.44
C ASN A 26 -8.02 6.00 -0.85
N LEU A 27 -8.05 5.26 -1.96
CA LEU A 27 -7.65 5.78 -3.26
C LEU A 27 -8.81 6.54 -3.90
N ASP A 28 -8.52 7.76 -4.34
CA ASP A 28 -9.46 8.56 -5.12
C ASP A 28 -9.48 8.04 -6.56
N SER A 29 -10.65 7.61 -7.04
CA SER A 29 -10.84 7.11 -8.41
C SER A 29 -10.60 8.16 -9.50
N SER A 30 -10.61 9.45 -9.14
CA SER A 30 -10.40 10.59 -10.03
C SER A 30 -8.92 10.91 -10.25
N VAL A 31 -8.04 10.33 -9.44
CA VAL A 31 -6.58 10.54 -9.50
C VAL A 31 -5.89 9.24 -9.90
N ASP A 32 -4.82 9.34 -10.68
CA ASP A 32 -4.02 8.17 -11.04
C ASP A 32 -3.53 7.42 -9.79
N MET A 33 -3.81 6.12 -9.74
CA MET A 33 -3.47 5.24 -8.61
C MET A 33 -1.95 5.20 -8.37
N GLY A 34 -1.14 5.14 -9.43
CA GLY A 34 0.32 5.10 -9.29
C GLY A 34 0.88 6.35 -8.64
N LYS A 35 0.37 7.53 -9.01
CA LYS A 35 0.74 8.81 -8.38
C LYS A 35 0.35 8.88 -6.91
N GLN A 36 -0.82 8.38 -6.54
CA GLN A 36 -1.28 8.36 -5.15
C GLN A 36 -0.43 7.40 -4.32
N VAL A 37 -0.26 6.16 -4.79
CA VAL A 37 0.54 5.13 -4.10
C VAL A 37 1.99 5.58 -3.91
N LYS A 38 2.61 6.21 -4.91
CA LYS A 38 3.95 6.76 -4.76
C LYS A 38 4.02 7.82 -3.65
N ARG A 39 3.05 8.74 -3.61
CA ARG A 39 2.98 9.76 -2.56
C ARG A 39 2.82 9.18 -1.16
N PHE A 40 2.02 8.13 -1.01
CA PHE A 40 1.87 7.44 0.27
C PHE A 40 3.18 6.77 0.70
N ALA A 41 3.85 6.10 -0.24
CA ALA A 41 5.18 5.52 0.01
C ALA A 41 6.22 6.58 0.41
N GLU A 42 6.24 7.72 -0.27
CA GLU A 42 7.12 8.86 0.04
C GLU A 42 6.81 9.50 1.40
N GLN A 43 5.53 9.55 1.80
CA GLN A 43 5.09 10.15 3.05
C GLN A 43 5.45 9.28 4.25
N ASP A 44 5.24 7.96 4.12
CA ASP A 44 5.44 7.00 5.19
C ASP A 44 6.84 6.40 5.20
N ILE A 45 7.66 6.70 4.17
CA ILE A 45 8.94 6.05 3.93
C ILE A 45 8.75 4.53 3.87
N ALA A 46 7.74 4.09 3.11
CA ALA A 46 7.32 2.71 3.04
C ALA A 46 7.90 2.03 1.79
N PRO A 47 8.78 1.02 1.92
CA PRO A 47 9.33 0.28 0.78
C PRO A 47 8.29 -0.54 0.01
N LEU A 48 7.13 -0.76 0.61
CA LEU A 48 6.07 -1.59 0.05
C LEU A 48 4.71 -0.94 0.25
N VAL A 49 3.90 -0.92 -0.80
CA VAL A 49 2.49 -0.53 -0.73
C VAL A 49 1.64 -1.57 -1.43
N LYS A 50 0.65 -2.11 -0.72
CA LYS A 50 -0.34 -3.04 -1.30
C LYS A 50 -1.68 -2.33 -1.45
N VAL A 51 -2.25 -2.47 -2.63
CA VAL A 51 -3.59 -1.98 -2.94
C VAL A 51 -4.56 -3.15 -2.90
N TYR A 52 -5.58 -3.03 -2.08
CA TYR A 52 -6.68 -3.97 -1.96
C TYR A 52 -7.92 -3.41 -2.62
N GLU A 53 -8.64 -4.25 -3.35
CA GLU A 53 -9.97 -3.95 -3.84
C GLU A 53 -10.99 -4.40 -2.79
N THR A 54 -11.96 -3.53 -2.50
CA THR A 54 -13.12 -3.84 -1.65
C THR A 54 -14.36 -3.86 -2.53
N ALA A 55 -14.96 -5.04 -2.67
CA ALA A 55 -16.27 -5.19 -3.27
C ALA A 55 -17.31 -4.88 -2.19
N SER A 56 -18.21 -3.96 -2.48
CA SER A 56 -19.19 -3.44 -1.53
C SER A 56 -20.00 -4.57 -0.87
N SER A 57 -20.20 -4.44 0.46
CA SER A 57 -21.13 -5.14 1.36
C SER A 57 -20.61 -6.33 2.17
N ASP A 58 -19.56 -7.03 1.75
CA ASP A 58 -18.95 -8.09 2.56
C ASP A 58 -17.59 -7.63 3.08
N ILE A 59 -17.54 -7.27 4.37
CA ILE A 59 -16.36 -6.77 5.10
C ILE A 59 -15.24 -7.83 5.15
N GLY A 60 -15.47 -9.05 4.65
CA GLY A 60 -14.57 -10.19 4.77
C GLY A 60 -13.52 -10.38 3.66
N GLU A 61 -13.68 -9.78 2.47
CA GLU A 61 -12.79 -10.07 1.32
C GLU A 61 -12.08 -8.82 0.79
N LEU A 62 -11.02 -8.40 1.49
CA LEU A 62 -10.00 -7.54 0.90
C LEU A 62 -9.18 -8.37 -0.09
N THR A 63 -9.44 -8.19 -1.38
CA THR A 63 -8.66 -8.88 -2.42
C THR A 63 -7.44 -8.05 -2.78
N LEU A 64 -6.24 -8.61 -2.65
CA LEU A 64 -5.02 -7.95 -3.12
C LEU A 64 -5.15 -7.68 -4.63
N TYR A 65 -5.26 -6.41 -4.98
CA TYR A 65 -5.40 -5.95 -6.35
C TYR A 65 -4.02 -5.75 -7.00
N LYS A 66 -3.12 -5.08 -6.27
CA LYS A 66 -1.79 -4.74 -6.80
C LYS A 66 -0.78 -4.48 -5.70
N GLU A 67 0.49 -4.77 -5.97
CA GLU A 67 1.61 -4.48 -5.10
C GLU A 67 2.58 -3.51 -5.78
N TYR A 68 3.11 -2.58 -5.00
CA TYR A 68 4.10 -1.59 -5.43
C TYR A 68 5.31 -1.65 -4.50
N LYS A 69 6.49 -1.90 -5.08
CA LYS A 69 7.76 -1.93 -4.35
C LYS A 69 8.57 -0.69 -4.71
N PHE A 70 9.10 -0.04 -3.68
CA PHE A 70 9.87 1.18 -3.77
C PHE A 70 11.22 0.97 -3.10
N LYS A 71 12.21 0.56 -3.89
CA LYS A 71 13.57 0.31 -3.41
C LYS A 71 14.24 1.54 -2.79
N GLU A 72 13.81 2.72 -3.19
CA GLU A 72 14.29 3.99 -2.67
C GLU A 72 13.91 4.23 -1.20
N PHE A 73 12.95 3.46 -0.65
CA PHE A 73 12.56 3.51 0.77
C PHE A 73 12.90 2.22 1.52
N GLU A 74 13.60 1.26 0.89
CA GLU A 74 14.11 0.09 1.61
C GLU A 74 15.21 0.54 2.58
N CYS A 75 15.22 0.01 3.80
CA CYS A 75 16.32 0.28 4.73
C CYS A 75 17.63 -0.19 4.12
N ASP A 76 18.55 0.75 3.84
CA ASP A 76 19.96 0.46 3.58
C ASP A 76 20.65 0.17 4.93
N CYS A 77 20.20 -0.92 5.56
CA CYS A 77 20.72 -1.37 6.83
C CYS A 77 22.03 -2.15 6.54
N GLU A 78 23.18 -1.45 6.54
CA GLU A 78 24.55 -2.03 6.46
C GLU A 78 24.92 -2.93 7.65
#